data_AF-A0A3S1DQ30-F1
#
_entry.id   AF-A0A3S1DQ30-F1
#
_cell.length_a   1.000
_cell.length_b   1.000
_cell.length_c   1.000
_cell.angle_alpha   90.00
_cell.angle_beta   90.00
_cell.angle_gamma   90.00
#
_symmetry.space_group_name_H-M   'P 1'
#
loop_
_entity.id
_entity.type
_entity.pdbx_description
1 polymer ?
#
loop_
_entity_poly.entity_id
_entity_poly.type
_entity_poly.pdbx_seq_one_letter_code
_entity_poly.pdbx_strand_id
1 'polypeptide(L)'
;MMKTRNMIIMVLLVLGIGLFAVVQGWIIPQKEQNEQRYITEQQDPRTHDIGNVLKFKSKYMGDFSNFDHLISSLPLNHIERTYQLYSDQLTAQINYKDTVSGIGRTMVEQSLIYNATAAFALIDNLNTINFDFMDLDYQVTRQDVESWYGVTVSTLLDEDTWRTKVQEQLDDEEYVLNCSKAILINAYFSD
;
A
#
# COMPACT_ATOMS: atom_id res chain seq x y z
N MET A 1 45.11 31.32 36.13
CA MET A 1 43.74 31.18 36.69
C MET A 1 42.76 31.57 35.59
N MET A 2 41.99 30.64 35.03
CA MET A 2 41.03 30.98 33.97
C MET A 2 39.88 31.80 34.55
N LYS A 3 39.54 32.92 33.91
CA LYS A 3 38.37 33.73 34.29
C LYS A 3 37.10 32.87 34.16
N THR A 4 36.22 32.93 35.15
CA THR A 4 34.97 32.15 35.24
C THR A 4 34.14 32.18 33.97
N ARG A 5 34.09 33.33 33.28
CA ARG A 5 33.39 33.49 32.00
C ARG A 5 33.93 32.57 30.89
N ASN A 6 35.25 32.41 30.79
CA ASN A 6 35.87 31.57 29.76
C ASN A 6 35.64 30.08 30.04
N MET A 7 35.58 29.70 31.32
CA MET A 7 35.24 28.35 31.75
C MET A 7 33.79 27.99 31.41
N ILE A 8 32.85 28.91 31.65
CA ILE A 8 31.44 28.73 31.25
C ILE A 8 31.33 28.54 29.73
N ILE A 9 32.03 29.36 28.94
CA ILE A 9 32.04 29.24 27.47
C ILE A 9 32.56 27.86 27.04
N MET A 10 33.66 27.38 27.63
CA MET A 10 34.20 26.06 27.27
C MET A 10 33.27 24.91 27.67
N VAL A 11 32.62 24.97 28.82
CA VAL A 11 31.65 23.96 29.25
C VAL A 11 30.46 23.92 28.29
N LEU A 12 29.93 25.09 27.92
CA LEU A 12 28.84 25.18 26.94
C LEU A 12 29.26 24.64 25.57
N LEU A 13 30.49 24.89 25.14
CA LEU A 13 31.01 24.38 23.87
C LEU A 13 31.13 22.85 23.87
N VAL A 14 31.66 22.26 24.95
CA VAL A 14 31.74 20.79 25.09
C VAL A 14 30.35 20.16 25.16
N LEU A 15 29.42 20.78 25.90
CA LEU A 15 28.01 20.34 25.92
C LEU A 15 27.37 20.41 24.53
N GLY A 16 27.58 21.50 23.80
CA GLY A 16 27.05 21.66 22.44
C GLY A 16 27.59 20.60 21.48
N ILE A 17 28.90 20.33 21.52
CA ILE A 17 29.52 19.27 20.71
C ILE A 17 28.97 17.89 21.12
N GLY A 18 28.81 17.63 22.41
CA GLY A 18 28.23 16.37 22.92
C GLY A 18 26.80 16.16 22.42
N LEU A 19 25.94 17.17 22.54
CA LEU A 19 24.56 17.11 22.03
C LEU A 19 24.52 16.93 20.51
N PHE A 20 25.39 17.66 19.78
CA PHE A 20 25.49 17.53 18.32
C PHE A 20 25.90 16.11 17.91
N ALA A 21 26.89 15.52 18.59
CA ALA A 21 27.32 14.14 18.34
C ALA A 21 26.20 13.11 18.59
N VAL A 22 25.38 13.30 19.63
CA VAL A 22 24.21 12.42 19.90
C VAL A 22 23.16 12.54 18.80
N VAL A 23 22.85 13.76 18.36
CA VAL A 23 21.87 13.99 17.29
C VAL A 23 22.33 13.33 15.98
N GLN A 24 23.59 13.54 15.59
CA GLN A 24 24.16 13.01 14.35
C GLN A 24 24.42 11.50 14.41
N GLY A 25 24.88 10.98 15.54
CA GLY A 25 25.31 9.58 15.67
C GLY A 25 24.21 8.61 16.05
N TRP A 26 23.12 9.08 16.68
CA TRP A 26 22.05 8.20 17.16
C TRP A 26 20.68 8.62 16.64
N ILE A 27 20.26 9.87 16.86
CA ILE A 27 18.87 10.28 16.59
C ILE A 27 18.56 10.27 15.09
N ILE A 28 19.41 10.91 14.26
CA ILE A 28 19.19 10.97 12.81
C ILE A 28 19.23 9.57 12.17
N PRO A 29 20.26 8.74 12.39
CA PRO A 29 20.30 7.39 11.80
C PRO A 29 19.12 6.51 12.22
N GLN A 30 18.72 6.57 13.49
CA GLN A 30 17.59 5.76 13.97
C GLN A 30 16.27 6.22 13.34
N LYS A 31 16.10 7.53 13.14
CA LYS A 31 14.93 8.07 12.45
C LYS A 31 14.87 7.60 10.99
N GLU A 32 15.99 7.69 10.26
CA GLU A 32 16.08 7.21 8.86
C GLU A 32 15.78 5.72 8.74
N GLN A 33 16.31 4.89 9.65
CA GLN A 33 16.02 3.45 9.67
C GLN A 33 14.54 3.16 9.93
N ASN A 34 13.93 3.87 10.87
CA ASN A 34 12.50 3.71 11.16
C ASN A 34 11.64 4.16 9.97
N GLU A 35 11.99 5.25 9.28
CA GLU A 35 11.30 5.72 8.09
C GLU A 35 11.41 4.71 6.94
N GLN A 36 12.61 4.17 6.68
CA GLN A 36 12.81 3.14 5.67
C GLN A 36 12.03 1.86 5.98
N ARG A 37 12.03 1.44 7.26
CA ARG A 37 11.25 0.28 7.71
C ARG A 37 9.77 0.51 7.46
N TYR A 38 9.25 1.66 7.85
CA TYR A 38 7.85 2.02 7.62
C TYR A 38 7.51 2.05 6.12
N ILE A 39 8.34 2.65 5.26
CA ILE A 39 8.14 2.64 3.80
C ILE A 39 8.07 1.21 3.26
N THR A 40 8.94 0.33 3.76
CA THR A 40 8.96 -1.09 3.35
C THR A 40 7.71 -1.82 3.83
N GLU A 41 7.28 -1.59 5.07
CA GLU A 41 6.04 -2.13 5.63
C GLU A 41 4.81 -1.66 4.83
N GLN A 42 4.81 -0.41 4.33
CA GLN A 42 3.73 0.08 3.45
C GLN A 42 3.73 -0.57 2.04
N GLN A 43 4.77 -1.31 1.65
CA GLN A 43 4.73 -2.10 0.41
C GLN A 43 4.20 -3.51 0.61
N ASP A 44 4.22 -4.04 1.84
CA ASP A 44 3.71 -5.37 2.14
C ASP A 44 2.21 -5.26 2.52
N PRO A 45 1.28 -5.89 1.77
CA PRO A 45 -0.14 -5.79 2.05
C PRO A 45 -0.51 -6.30 3.47
N ARG A 46 0.30 -7.14 4.09
CA ARG A 46 0.06 -7.67 5.44
C ARG A 46 0.41 -6.68 6.55
N THR A 47 1.24 -5.68 6.26
CA THR A 47 1.67 -4.67 7.25
C THR A 47 1.33 -3.23 6.83
N HIS A 48 0.80 -3.02 5.62
CA HIS A 48 0.29 -1.73 5.18
C HIS A 48 -0.78 -1.17 6.13
N ASP A 49 -0.67 0.11 6.44
CA ASP A 49 -1.56 0.79 7.38
C ASP A 49 -2.77 1.36 6.64
N ILE A 50 -3.91 0.67 6.76
CA ILE A 50 -5.17 1.06 6.12
C ILE A 50 -5.67 2.44 6.57
N GLY A 51 -5.29 2.89 7.77
CA GLY A 51 -5.65 4.20 8.32
C GLY A 51 -5.20 5.36 7.42
N ASN A 52 -4.05 5.22 6.76
CA ASN A 52 -3.47 6.28 5.92
C ASN A 52 -4.27 6.55 4.64
N VAL A 53 -5.09 5.60 4.20
CA VAL A 53 -5.88 5.69 2.98
C VAL A 53 -7.36 5.99 3.23
N LEU A 54 -7.83 5.97 4.48
CA LEU A 54 -9.23 6.29 4.82
C LEU A 54 -9.67 7.67 4.36
N LYS A 55 -8.73 8.62 4.28
CA LYS A 55 -8.95 9.99 3.78
C LYS A 55 -9.42 10.04 2.32
N PHE A 56 -9.21 8.98 1.54
CA PHE A 56 -9.60 8.88 0.13
C PHE A 56 -11.01 8.29 -0.06
N LYS A 57 -11.77 8.08 1.02
CA LYS A 57 -13.14 7.60 0.94
C LYS A 57 -13.99 8.52 0.07
N SER A 58 -14.67 7.95 -0.93
CA SER A 58 -15.50 8.68 -1.88
C SER A 58 -16.73 7.89 -2.26
N LYS A 59 -17.81 8.59 -2.57
CA LYS A 59 -19.02 7.96 -3.14
C LYS A 59 -18.85 7.61 -4.63
N TYR A 60 -17.95 8.30 -5.32
CA TYR A 60 -17.86 8.29 -6.78
C TYR A 60 -16.44 8.00 -7.25
N MET A 61 -16.30 7.01 -8.12
CA MET A 61 -15.04 6.57 -8.70
C MET A 61 -14.48 7.55 -9.75
N GLY A 62 -15.32 8.42 -10.33
CA GLY A 62 -14.93 9.36 -11.38
C GLY A 62 -14.00 10.50 -10.93
N ASP A 63 -13.68 10.60 -9.63
CA ASP A 63 -12.63 11.49 -9.15
C ASP A 63 -11.26 10.86 -9.42
N PHE A 64 -10.70 11.15 -10.60
CA PHE A 64 -9.41 10.62 -11.02
C PHE A 64 -8.28 10.99 -10.06
N SER A 65 -8.27 12.21 -9.53
CA SER A 65 -7.19 12.65 -8.63
C SER A 65 -7.25 11.90 -7.30
N ASN A 66 -8.45 11.71 -6.74
CA ASN A 66 -8.62 10.92 -5.53
C ASN A 66 -8.28 9.43 -5.75
N PHE A 67 -8.69 8.86 -6.89
CA PHE A 67 -8.34 7.48 -7.26
C PHE A 67 -6.83 7.29 -7.42
N ASP A 68 -6.15 8.17 -8.15
CA ASP A 68 -4.70 8.12 -8.35
C ASP A 68 -3.95 8.20 -7.01
N HIS A 69 -4.35 9.12 -6.11
CA HIS A 69 -3.74 9.22 -4.79
C HIS A 69 -4.00 7.98 -3.92
N LEU A 70 -5.20 7.37 -4.01
CA LEU A 70 -5.49 6.12 -3.32
C LEU A 70 -4.58 5.00 -3.80
N ILE A 71 -4.57 4.71 -5.11
CA ILE A 71 -3.75 3.62 -5.66
C ILE A 71 -2.25 3.86 -5.44
N SER A 72 -1.81 5.12 -5.48
CA SER A 72 -0.42 5.49 -5.20
C SER A 72 -0.04 5.42 -3.71
N SER A 73 -1.00 5.23 -2.83
CA SER A 73 -0.75 4.98 -1.41
C SER A 73 -0.80 3.49 -1.04
N LEU A 74 -1.35 2.63 -1.90
CA LEU A 74 -1.50 1.20 -1.66
C LEU A 74 -0.23 0.40 -2.04
N PRO A 75 -0.09 -0.88 -1.61
CA PRO A 75 0.95 -1.79 -2.08
C PRO A 75 1.15 -1.82 -3.60
N LEU A 76 2.37 -2.11 -4.05
CA LEU A 76 2.84 -2.00 -5.46
C LEU A 76 2.96 -0.57 -6.00
N ASN A 77 2.88 0.46 -5.15
CA ASN A 77 2.96 1.85 -5.62
C ASN A 77 4.32 2.25 -6.24
N HIS A 78 5.37 1.45 -6.02
CA HIS A 78 6.69 1.66 -6.60
C HIS A 78 6.83 1.14 -8.04
N ILE A 79 5.87 0.35 -8.53
CA ILE A 79 5.87 -0.17 -9.90
C ILE A 79 5.29 0.88 -10.85
N GLU A 80 6.00 1.19 -11.92
CA GLU A 80 5.53 2.14 -12.94
C GLU A 80 4.20 1.65 -13.55
N ARG A 81 3.23 2.56 -13.68
CA ARG A 81 1.88 2.22 -14.14
C ARG A 81 1.13 3.43 -14.70
N THR A 82 0.08 3.15 -15.47
CA THR A 82 -0.88 4.15 -15.98
C THR A 82 -2.31 3.77 -15.64
N TYR A 83 -3.20 4.75 -15.53
CA TYR A 83 -4.58 4.54 -15.08
C TYR A 83 -5.61 5.05 -16.07
N GLN A 84 -6.74 4.37 -16.12
CA GLN A 84 -7.93 4.83 -16.84
C GLN A 84 -9.19 4.53 -16.05
N LEU A 85 -10.11 5.49 -16.03
CA LEU A 85 -11.41 5.34 -15.39
C LEU A 85 -12.51 5.35 -16.45
N TYR A 86 -13.36 4.32 -16.38
CA TYR A 86 -14.52 4.13 -17.22
C TYR A 86 -15.75 4.32 -16.34
N SER A 87 -16.11 5.58 -16.07
CA SER A 87 -17.15 5.91 -15.09
C SER A 87 -18.54 5.41 -15.49
N ASP A 88 -18.85 5.33 -16.78
CA ASP A 88 -20.13 4.79 -17.28
C ASP A 88 -20.27 3.29 -16.97
N GLN A 89 -19.13 2.58 -16.87
CA GLN A 89 -19.03 1.15 -16.57
C GLN A 89 -18.62 0.89 -15.11
N LEU A 90 -18.43 1.94 -14.30
CA LEU A 90 -17.94 1.83 -12.92
C LEU A 90 -16.65 1.00 -12.80
N THR A 91 -15.77 1.13 -13.80
CA THR A 91 -14.57 0.29 -13.95
C THR A 91 -13.30 1.12 -13.92
N ALA A 92 -12.33 0.71 -13.12
CA ALA A 92 -10.97 1.26 -13.14
C ALA A 92 -10.01 0.27 -13.81
N GLN A 93 -9.04 0.79 -14.57
CA GLN A 93 -8.00 0.00 -15.22
C GLN A 93 -6.63 0.52 -14.80
N ILE A 94 -5.77 -0.38 -14.34
CA ILE A 94 -4.42 -0.12 -13.86
C ILE A 94 -3.47 -0.94 -14.73
N ASN A 95 -2.65 -0.27 -15.52
CA ASN A 95 -1.72 -0.91 -16.46
C ASN A 95 -0.30 -0.82 -15.89
N TYR A 96 0.21 -1.90 -15.33
CA TYR A 96 1.58 -2.00 -14.83
C TYR A 96 2.58 -2.16 -15.98
N LYS A 97 3.76 -1.55 -15.85
CA LYS A 97 4.84 -1.62 -16.84
C LYS A 97 5.88 -2.68 -16.50
N ASP A 98 5.47 -3.72 -15.79
CA ASP A 98 6.30 -4.84 -15.39
C ASP A 98 5.49 -6.15 -15.51
N THR A 99 6.16 -7.29 -15.42
CA THR A 99 5.54 -8.61 -15.42
C THR A 99 5.27 -9.08 -14.00
N VAL A 100 4.25 -9.92 -13.82
CA VAL A 100 3.99 -10.58 -12.53
C VAL A 100 5.18 -11.42 -12.09
N SER A 101 5.84 -12.06 -13.04
CA SER A 101 7.07 -12.81 -12.80
C SER A 101 8.25 -11.93 -12.34
N GLY A 102 8.38 -10.72 -12.87
CA GLY A 102 9.43 -9.76 -12.51
C GLY A 102 9.26 -9.19 -11.10
N ILE A 103 8.02 -8.87 -10.73
CA ILE A 103 7.69 -8.36 -9.38
C ILE A 103 7.72 -9.48 -8.33
N GLY A 104 7.28 -10.68 -8.72
CA GLY A 104 7.09 -11.82 -7.83
C GLY A 104 5.61 -12.12 -7.63
N ARG A 105 5.19 -13.30 -8.10
CA ARG A 105 3.79 -13.72 -8.16
C ARG A 105 3.05 -13.61 -6.82
N THR A 106 3.63 -14.13 -5.74
CA THR A 106 3.00 -14.08 -4.41
C THR A 106 2.73 -12.65 -3.95
N MET A 107 3.72 -11.75 -4.13
CA MET A 107 3.58 -10.33 -3.77
C MET A 107 2.47 -9.66 -4.59
N VAL A 108 2.43 -9.93 -5.89
CA VAL A 108 1.37 -9.41 -6.78
C VAL A 108 0.02 -9.91 -6.31
N GLU A 109 -0.18 -11.22 -6.20
CA GLU A 109 -1.48 -11.83 -5.88
C GLU A 109 -2.00 -11.35 -4.52
N GLN A 110 -1.16 -11.27 -3.48
CA GLN A 110 -1.53 -10.69 -2.18
C GLN A 110 -1.92 -9.21 -2.30
N SER A 111 -1.14 -8.44 -3.06
CA SER A 111 -1.39 -7.00 -3.25
C SER A 111 -2.66 -6.74 -4.05
N LEU A 112 -2.98 -7.56 -5.06
CA LEU A 112 -4.22 -7.40 -5.84
C LEU A 112 -5.46 -7.62 -4.95
N ILE A 113 -5.45 -8.66 -4.11
CA ILE A 113 -6.54 -8.94 -3.16
C ILE A 113 -6.69 -7.76 -2.19
N TYR A 114 -5.58 -7.30 -1.58
CA TYR A 114 -5.58 -6.18 -0.64
C TYR A 114 -6.08 -4.89 -1.30
N ASN A 115 -5.48 -4.50 -2.43
CA ASN A 115 -5.73 -3.24 -3.10
C ASN A 115 -7.16 -3.16 -3.63
N ALA A 116 -7.66 -4.25 -4.21
CA ALA A 116 -9.05 -4.31 -4.67
C ALA A 116 -10.01 -4.16 -3.49
N THR A 117 -9.77 -4.89 -2.39
CA THR A 117 -10.58 -4.79 -1.18
C THR A 117 -10.61 -3.36 -0.64
N ALA A 118 -9.46 -2.69 -0.57
CA ALA A 118 -9.36 -1.32 -0.07
C ALA A 118 -10.09 -0.34 -1.00
N ALA A 119 -9.88 -0.46 -2.31
CA ALA A 119 -10.51 0.40 -3.30
C ALA A 119 -12.04 0.27 -3.30
N PHE A 120 -12.59 -0.96 -3.26
CA PHE A 120 -14.03 -1.16 -3.20
C PHE A 120 -14.64 -0.73 -1.85
N ALA A 121 -13.91 -0.90 -0.75
CA ALA A 121 -14.35 -0.44 0.55
C ALA A 121 -14.40 1.10 0.64
N LEU A 122 -13.45 1.79 0.00
CA LEU A 122 -13.33 3.25 0.05
C LEU A 122 -14.13 3.99 -1.02
N ILE A 123 -14.39 3.37 -2.17
CA ILE A 123 -15.07 4.01 -3.30
C ILE A 123 -16.42 3.33 -3.55
N ASP A 124 -17.52 3.93 -3.09
CA ASP A 124 -18.83 3.26 -2.99
C ASP A 124 -19.35 2.69 -4.31
N ASN A 125 -19.27 3.45 -5.40
CA ASN A 125 -19.82 3.04 -6.70
C ASN A 125 -18.82 2.32 -7.61
N LEU A 126 -17.56 2.13 -7.20
CA LEU A 126 -16.61 1.35 -7.99
C LEU A 126 -17.06 -0.11 -8.03
N ASN A 127 -17.12 -0.72 -9.22
CA ASN A 127 -17.65 -2.07 -9.39
C ASN A 127 -16.62 -3.07 -9.92
N THR A 128 -15.68 -2.61 -10.74
CA THR A 128 -14.68 -3.48 -11.37
C THR A 128 -13.32 -2.80 -11.38
N ILE A 129 -12.26 -3.58 -11.17
CA ILE A 129 -10.86 -3.15 -11.33
C ILE A 129 -10.16 -4.17 -12.23
N ASN A 130 -9.59 -3.69 -13.33
CA ASN A 130 -8.69 -4.45 -14.18
C ASN A 130 -7.25 -4.12 -13.81
N PHE A 131 -6.46 -5.14 -13.52
CA PHE A 131 -5.03 -5.05 -13.28
C PHE A 131 -4.32 -5.74 -14.43
N ASP A 132 -3.74 -4.95 -15.32
CA ASP A 132 -3.11 -5.41 -16.54
C ASP A 132 -1.59 -5.34 -16.34
N PHE A 133 -0.93 -6.49 -16.35
CA PHE A 133 0.53 -6.60 -16.35
C PHE A 133 1.00 -6.93 -17.76
N MET A 134 2.32 -6.88 -17.99
CA MET A 134 2.86 -7.20 -19.31
C MET A 134 2.62 -8.66 -19.73
N ASP A 135 2.46 -9.58 -18.77
CA ASP A 135 2.31 -11.03 -19.00
C ASP A 135 0.96 -11.61 -18.55
N LEU A 136 0.27 -11.00 -17.57
CA LEU A 136 -0.99 -11.51 -17.02
C LEU A 136 -2.01 -10.38 -16.79
N ASP A 137 -3.29 -10.68 -17.00
CA ASP A 137 -4.39 -9.76 -16.67
C ASP A 137 -5.28 -10.35 -15.58
N TYR A 138 -5.64 -9.51 -14.62
CA TYR A 138 -6.60 -9.84 -13.57
C TYR A 138 -7.78 -8.87 -13.58
N GLN A 139 -8.96 -9.37 -13.29
CA GLN A 139 -10.14 -8.56 -13.09
C GLN A 139 -10.82 -8.95 -11.79
N VAL A 140 -10.98 -7.95 -10.92
CA VAL A 140 -11.69 -8.12 -9.66
C VAL A 140 -12.98 -7.32 -9.73
N THR A 141 -14.09 -7.92 -9.34
CA THR A 141 -15.36 -7.23 -9.13
C THR A 141 -15.62 -7.03 -7.65
N ARG A 142 -16.46 -6.05 -7.31
CA ARG A 142 -16.95 -5.87 -5.94
C ARG A 142 -17.58 -7.15 -5.39
N GLN A 143 -18.32 -7.88 -6.24
CA GLN A 143 -18.96 -9.12 -5.87
C GLN A 143 -17.96 -10.21 -5.50
N ASP A 144 -16.81 -10.28 -6.18
CA ASP A 144 -15.75 -11.25 -5.83
C ASP A 144 -15.26 -10.99 -4.40
N VAL A 145 -14.97 -9.73 -4.08
CA VAL A 145 -14.49 -9.32 -2.74
C VAL A 145 -15.53 -9.58 -1.66
N GLU A 146 -16.79 -9.23 -1.89
CA GLU A 146 -17.88 -9.54 -0.96
C GLU A 146 -18.05 -11.06 -0.75
N SER A 147 -17.79 -11.87 -1.80
CA SER A 147 -17.83 -13.33 -1.71
C SER A 147 -16.64 -13.89 -0.92
N TRP A 148 -15.44 -13.31 -1.04
CA TRP A 148 -14.26 -13.75 -0.30
C TRP A 148 -14.44 -13.61 1.21
N TYR A 149 -15.09 -12.53 1.65
CA TYR A 149 -15.23 -12.21 3.08
C TYR A 149 -16.61 -12.51 3.65
N GLY A 150 -17.61 -12.78 2.80
CA GLY A 150 -18.99 -13.03 3.21
C GLY A 150 -19.68 -11.82 3.86
N VAL A 151 -19.19 -10.61 3.58
CA VAL A 151 -19.68 -9.35 4.16
C VAL A 151 -19.69 -8.25 3.11
N THR A 152 -20.46 -7.18 3.36
CA THR A 152 -20.39 -5.97 2.54
C THR A 152 -19.03 -5.32 2.70
N VAL A 153 -18.32 -5.08 1.60
CA VAL A 153 -16.91 -4.65 1.60
C VAL A 153 -16.66 -3.35 2.38
N SER A 154 -17.63 -2.43 2.44
CA SER A 154 -17.50 -1.19 3.20
C SER A 154 -17.42 -1.37 4.72
N THR A 155 -17.83 -2.53 5.25
CA THR A 155 -17.74 -2.82 6.70
C THR A 155 -16.34 -3.27 7.13
N LEU A 156 -15.42 -3.48 6.18
CA LEU A 156 -14.05 -3.94 6.46
C LEU A 156 -13.10 -2.82 6.91
N LEU A 157 -13.47 -1.53 6.73
CA LEU A 157 -12.57 -0.38 6.95
C LEU A 157 -12.20 -0.08 8.41
N ASP A 158 -12.81 -0.77 9.37
CA ASP A 158 -12.38 -0.70 10.77
C ASP A 158 -11.01 -1.38 10.92
N GLU A 159 -10.06 -0.75 11.62
CA GLU A 159 -8.65 -1.19 11.64
C GLU A 159 -8.46 -2.61 12.18
N ASP A 160 -9.15 -2.96 13.27
CA ASP A 160 -9.10 -4.31 13.86
C ASP A 160 -9.77 -5.34 12.94
N THR A 161 -10.90 -4.98 12.33
CA THR A 161 -11.58 -5.81 11.34
C THR A 161 -10.70 -6.04 10.11
N TRP A 162 -10.06 -4.98 9.61
CA TRP A 162 -9.17 -5.04 8.45
C TRP A 162 -7.99 -5.97 8.69
N ARG A 163 -7.32 -5.82 9.83
CA ARG A 163 -6.20 -6.68 10.22
C ARG A 163 -6.63 -8.16 10.23
N THR A 164 -7.72 -8.47 10.93
CA THR A 164 -8.13 -9.86 11.18
C THR A 164 -8.81 -10.53 9.98
N LYS A 165 -9.57 -9.77 9.18
CA LYS A 165 -10.34 -10.32 8.05
C LYS A 165 -9.63 -10.20 6.71
N VAL A 166 -8.78 -9.19 6.53
CA VAL A 166 -8.09 -8.94 5.25
C VAL A 166 -6.63 -9.33 5.36
N GLN A 167 -5.86 -8.71 6.27
CA GLN A 167 -4.40 -8.88 6.30
C GLN A 167 -3.95 -10.28 6.71
N GLU A 168 -4.49 -10.80 7.82
CA GLU A 168 -4.13 -12.13 8.33
C GLU A 168 -4.49 -13.25 7.34
N GLN A 169 -5.51 -13.06 6.50
CA GLN A 169 -5.86 -14.05 5.46
C GLN A 169 -4.81 -14.15 4.35
N LEU A 170 -4.02 -13.09 4.12
CA LEU A 170 -2.99 -13.09 3.08
C LEU A 170 -1.78 -13.96 3.45
N ASP A 171 -1.65 -14.39 4.70
CA ASP A 171 -0.66 -15.40 5.12
C ASP A 171 -1.08 -16.83 4.75
N ASP A 172 -2.36 -17.06 4.42
CA ASP A 172 -2.84 -18.35 3.93
C ASP A 172 -2.63 -18.44 2.40
N GLU A 173 -1.63 -19.23 2.01
CA GLU A 173 -1.29 -19.45 0.60
C GLU A 173 -2.43 -20.07 -0.21
N GLU A 174 -3.24 -20.94 0.39
CA GLU A 174 -4.38 -21.57 -0.30
C GLU A 174 -5.48 -20.53 -0.55
N TYR A 175 -5.74 -19.66 0.43
CA TYR A 175 -6.65 -18.54 0.27
C TYR A 175 -6.21 -17.61 -0.87
N VAL A 176 -4.94 -17.16 -0.86
CA VAL A 176 -4.39 -16.28 -1.90
C VAL A 176 -4.45 -16.93 -3.28
N LEU A 177 -4.10 -18.22 -3.37
CA LEU A 177 -4.14 -18.98 -4.62
C LEU A 177 -5.56 -19.13 -5.16
N ASN A 178 -6.53 -19.41 -4.30
CA ASN A 178 -7.93 -19.57 -4.71
C ASN A 178 -8.53 -18.24 -5.18
N CYS A 179 -8.27 -17.15 -4.45
CA CYS A 179 -8.73 -15.82 -4.85
C CYS A 179 -8.09 -15.40 -6.17
N SER A 180 -6.77 -15.47 -6.29
CA SER A 180 -6.02 -15.05 -7.50
C SER A 180 -6.40 -15.84 -8.75
N LYS A 181 -6.63 -17.14 -8.64
CA LYS A 181 -7.12 -17.97 -9.76
C LYS A 181 -8.52 -17.56 -10.22
N ALA A 182 -9.40 -17.17 -9.31
CA ALA A 182 -10.76 -16.79 -9.65
C ALA A 182 -10.83 -15.48 -10.46
N ILE A 183 -9.84 -14.60 -10.29
CA ILE A 183 -9.79 -13.27 -10.92
C ILE A 183 -8.82 -13.19 -12.11
N LEU A 184 -8.04 -14.24 -12.39
CA LEU A 184 -7.12 -14.28 -13.53
C LEU A 184 -7.92 -14.48 -14.84
N ILE A 185 -7.77 -13.54 -15.79
CA ILE A 185 -8.50 -13.59 -17.06
C ILE A 185 -7.61 -14.06 -18.22
N ASN A 186 -6.39 -13.51 -18.34
CA ASN A 186 -5.49 -13.82 -19.44
C ASN A 186 -4.10 -14.19 -18.94
N ALA A 187 -3.45 -15.12 -19.66
CA ALA A 187 -2.03 -15.37 -19.54
C ALA A 187 -1.38 -15.26 -20.92
N TYR A 188 -0.58 -14.23 -21.11
CA TYR A 188 0.20 -14.01 -22.33
C TYR A 188 1.50 -14.80 -22.22
N PHE A 189 1.47 -16.06 -22.67
CA PHE A 189 2.70 -16.82 -22.87
C PHE A 189 3.47 -16.16 -24.02
N SER A 190 4.63 -15.56 -23.72
CA SER A 190 5.58 -15.18 -24.76
C SER A 190 6.29 -16.48 -25.21
N ASP A 191 5.99 -16.93 -26.44
CA ASP A 191 6.71 -18.02 -27.11
C ASP A 191 8.19 -17.69 -27.34
#